data_AF-G0RP63-F1
#
_entry.id   AF-G0RP63-F1
#
_cell.length_a   1.000
_cell.length_b   1.000
_cell.length_c   1.000
_cell.angle_alpha   90.00
_cell.angle_beta   90.00
_cell.angle_gamma   90.00
#
_symmetry.space_group_name_H-M   'P 1'
#
loop_
_entity.id
_entity.type
_entity.pdbx_description
1 polymer ?
#
loop_
_entity_poly.entity_id
_entity_poly.type
_entity_poly.pdbx_seq_one_letter_code
_entity_poly.pdbx_strand_id
1 'polypeptide(L)'
;MQFSTTSLLAVLTAASFTAAEQMKINYYSNNACSAYTGQVDVTWATELYGGGNNCYNYHFSNYANIANCYEDSCLCDFYSGQNCAGSSVGQATGSGNCVYVQNAQSFACYYT
;
A
#
# COMPACT_ATOMS: atom_id res chain seq x y z
N MET A 1 -46.85 2.10 -38.33
CA MET A 1 -45.53 2.35 -37.71
C MET A 1 -45.57 1.75 -36.32
N GLN A 2 -44.80 0.71 -36.03
CA GLN A 2 -44.65 0.23 -34.66
C GLN A 2 -43.20 -0.22 -34.47
N PHE A 3 -42.63 0.33 -33.41
CA PHE A 3 -41.20 0.54 -33.20
C PHE A 3 -40.52 -0.72 -32.68
N SER A 4 -39.42 -1.11 -33.33
CA SER A 4 -38.49 -2.10 -32.80
C SER A 4 -37.69 -1.46 -31.64
N THR A 5 -37.88 -1.95 -30.43
CA THR A 5 -37.06 -1.57 -29.27
C THR A 5 -35.84 -2.47 -29.17
N THR A 6 -34.74 -2.04 -29.79
CA THR A 6 -33.41 -2.61 -29.52
C THR A 6 -32.86 -1.97 -28.25
N SER A 7 -32.87 -2.73 -27.16
CA SER A 7 -32.17 -2.37 -25.92
C SER A 7 -30.66 -2.48 -26.15
N LEU A 8 -30.00 -1.33 -26.28
CA LEU A 8 -28.55 -1.22 -26.30
C LEU A 8 -28.02 -1.42 -24.87
N LEU A 9 -27.47 -2.60 -24.60
CA LEU A 9 -26.65 -2.87 -23.42
C LEU A 9 -25.32 -2.12 -23.57
N ALA A 10 -25.25 -0.90 -23.05
CA ALA A 10 -23.99 -0.19 -22.85
C ALA A 10 -23.26 -0.84 -21.65
N VAL A 11 -22.39 -1.81 -21.94
CA VAL A 11 -21.41 -2.30 -20.97
C VAL A 11 -20.39 -1.18 -20.77
N LEU A 12 -20.50 -0.46 -19.65
CA LEU A 12 -19.44 0.44 -19.19
C LEU A 12 -18.23 -0.42 -18.83
N THR A 13 -17.29 -0.53 -19.76
CA THR A 13 -15.91 -0.90 -19.45
C THR A 13 -15.32 0.24 -18.62
N ALA A 14 -15.37 0.12 -17.29
CA ALA A 14 -14.54 0.93 -16.42
C ALA A 14 -13.08 0.65 -16.81
N ALA A 15 -12.46 1.58 -17.52
CA ALA A 15 -11.02 1.57 -17.71
C ALA A 15 -10.40 1.71 -16.31
N SER A 16 -9.92 0.59 -15.77
CA SER A 16 -9.07 0.59 -14.59
C SER A 16 -7.78 1.29 -14.99
N PHE A 17 -7.69 2.58 -14.71
CA PHE A 17 -6.40 3.26 -14.70
C PHE A 17 -5.58 2.59 -13.61
N THR A 18 -4.69 1.69 -14.01
CA THR A 18 -3.66 1.17 -13.11
C THR A 18 -2.80 2.36 -12.74
N ALA A 19 -3.03 2.95 -11.56
CA ALA A 19 -2.11 3.90 -10.98
C ALA A 19 -0.72 3.25 -10.96
N ALA A 20 0.30 4.00 -11.37
CA ALA A 20 1.67 3.49 -11.41
C ALA A 20 2.08 3.06 -10.00
N GLU A 21 2.77 1.92 -9.89
CA GLU A 21 3.36 1.47 -8.62
C GLU A 21 4.33 2.55 -8.12
N GLN A 22 4.07 3.07 -6.93
CA GLN A 22 4.90 4.09 -6.29
C GLN A 22 5.93 3.47 -5.34
N MET A 23 5.62 2.32 -4.76
CA MET A 23 6.54 1.49 -3.97
C MET A 23 5.92 0.12 -3.72
N LYS A 24 6.71 -0.78 -3.15
CA LYS A 24 6.28 -2.11 -2.74
C LYS A 24 6.64 -2.37 -1.28
N ILE A 25 5.71 -2.91 -0.51
CA ILE A 25 5.95 -3.45 0.84
C ILE A 25 6.06 -4.97 0.73
N ASN A 26 7.22 -5.55 1.03
CA ASN A 26 7.35 -7.00 1.11
C ASN A 26 7.28 -7.44 2.57
N TYR A 27 6.54 -8.52 2.83
CA TYR A 27 6.34 -9.10 4.15
C TYR A 27 7.11 -10.41 4.32
N TYR A 28 7.56 -10.66 5.54
CA TYR A 28 8.40 -11.81 5.90
C TYR A 28 8.02 -12.37 7.26
N SER A 29 8.18 -13.69 7.43
CA SER A 29 7.90 -14.37 8.70
C SER A 29 9.06 -14.29 9.70
N ASN A 30 10.27 -13.92 9.24
CA ASN A 30 11.49 -13.87 10.05
C ASN A 30 12.16 -12.49 10.07
N ASN A 31 12.96 -12.24 11.10
CA ASN A 31 13.64 -10.97 11.35
C ASN A 31 14.78 -10.64 10.39
N ALA A 32 15.21 -11.59 9.56
CA ALA A 32 16.23 -11.39 8.55
C ALA A 32 15.66 -10.95 7.19
N CYS A 33 14.32 -10.84 7.07
CA CYS A 33 13.62 -10.59 5.80
C CYS A 33 14.09 -11.52 4.68
N SER A 34 14.27 -12.81 5.00
CA SER A 34 14.66 -13.84 4.05
C SER A 34 13.58 -14.88 3.80
N ALA A 35 12.58 -14.98 4.68
CA ALA A 35 11.43 -15.86 4.54
C ALA A 35 10.20 -15.08 4.04
N TYR A 36 10.15 -14.79 2.74
CA TYR A 36 9.09 -14.01 2.10
C TYR A 36 7.71 -14.66 2.29
N THR A 37 6.71 -13.84 2.63
CA THR A 37 5.33 -14.29 2.83
C THR A 37 4.33 -13.66 1.86
N GLY A 38 4.62 -12.46 1.33
CA GLY A 38 3.70 -11.73 0.46
C GLY A 38 4.11 -10.28 0.26
N GLN A 39 3.37 -9.54 -0.56
CA GLN A 39 3.64 -8.12 -0.83
C GLN A 39 2.36 -7.32 -0.96
N VAL A 40 2.51 -6.00 -0.79
CA VAL A 40 1.51 -5.00 -1.16
C VAL A 40 2.16 -4.00 -2.10
N ASP A 41 1.55 -3.85 -3.28
CA ASP A 41 1.96 -2.84 -4.26
C ASP A 41 1.20 -1.55 -3.95
N VAL A 42 1.95 -0.51 -3.58
CA VAL A 42 1.40 0.76 -3.13
C VAL A 42 1.33 1.70 -4.31
N THR A 43 0.11 2.12 -4.64
CA THR A 43 -0.20 3.04 -5.75
C THR A 43 -0.91 4.32 -5.27
N TRP A 44 -1.01 4.48 -3.94
CA TRP A 44 -1.76 5.56 -3.27
C TRP A 44 -0.93 6.32 -2.22
N ALA A 45 0.39 6.11 -2.18
CA ALA A 45 1.27 6.93 -1.36
C ALA A 45 1.18 8.40 -1.79
N THR A 46 1.39 9.29 -0.82
CA THR A 46 1.37 10.74 -1.03
C THR A 46 2.75 11.32 -0.73
N GLU A 47 3.03 12.51 -1.25
CA GLU A 47 4.22 13.26 -0.85
C GLU A 47 4.23 13.45 0.68
N LEU A 48 5.41 13.30 1.30
CA LEU A 48 5.60 13.57 2.71
C LEU A 48 5.24 15.04 3.00
N TYR A 49 4.39 15.28 4.01
CA TYR A 49 3.79 16.59 4.33
C TYR A 49 2.77 17.15 3.31
N GLY A 50 2.39 16.38 2.27
CA GLY A 50 1.40 16.79 1.27
C GLY A 50 -0.08 16.70 1.71
N GLY A 51 -0.37 16.12 2.88
CA GLY A 51 -1.69 16.17 3.53
C GLY A 51 -2.79 15.28 2.93
N GLY A 52 -2.46 14.26 2.14
CA GLY A 52 -3.43 13.33 1.54
C GLY A 52 -3.79 12.11 2.40
N ASN A 53 -4.83 11.37 1.99
CA ASN A 53 -5.18 10.08 2.60
C ASN A 53 -4.31 8.97 2.02
N ASN A 54 -3.31 8.54 2.78
CA ASN A 54 -2.36 7.50 2.41
C ASN A 54 -2.38 6.29 3.36
N CYS A 55 -3.39 6.23 4.24
CA CYS A 55 -3.54 5.19 5.22
C CYS A 55 -4.27 3.96 4.66
N TYR A 56 -3.76 2.77 4.96
CA TYR A 56 -4.35 1.50 4.54
C TYR A 56 -4.44 0.51 5.71
N ASN A 57 -5.62 -0.08 5.90
CA ASN A 57 -5.86 -1.11 6.92
C ASN A 57 -5.43 -2.48 6.41
N TYR A 58 -4.36 -3.02 6.98
CA TYR A 58 -3.81 -4.30 6.56
C TYR A 58 -2.90 -4.86 7.64
N HIS A 59 -3.03 -6.17 7.86
CA HIS A 59 -2.22 -6.94 8.78
C HIS A 59 -1.96 -8.30 8.12
N PHE A 60 -0.69 -8.71 8.03
CA PHE A 60 -0.35 -9.93 7.28
C PHE A 60 0.80 -10.76 7.88
N SER A 61 1.91 -10.13 8.26
CA SER A 61 3.10 -10.87 8.72
C SER A 61 3.87 -10.11 9.80
N ASN A 62 4.99 -10.69 10.24
CA ASN A 62 5.75 -10.22 11.40
C ASN A 62 6.79 -9.16 11.06
N TYR A 63 7.33 -9.21 9.84
CA TYR A 63 8.38 -8.29 9.39
C TYR A 63 8.05 -7.75 8.01
N ALA A 64 8.53 -6.54 7.72
CA ALA A 64 8.36 -5.91 6.42
C ALA A 64 9.63 -5.18 5.98
N ASN A 65 9.81 -5.01 4.68
CA ASN A 65 10.68 -3.99 4.11
C ASN A 65 9.93 -3.27 2.98
N ILE A 66 10.49 -2.17 2.49
CA ILE A 66 9.97 -1.49 1.30
C ILE A 66 11.02 -1.41 0.20
N ALA A 67 10.55 -1.40 -1.05
CA ALA A 67 11.34 -1.39 -2.26
C ALA A 67 10.64 -0.56 -3.36
N ASN A 68 11.35 -0.34 -4.48
CA ASN A 68 10.81 0.34 -5.67
C ASN A 68 10.28 1.76 -5.39
N CYS A 69 10.94 2.52 -4.51
CA CYS A 69 10.50 3.88 -4.20
C CYS A 69 10.45 4.77 -5.44
N TYR A 70 9.30 5.41 -5.64
CA TYR A 70 9.12 6.56 -6.51
C TYR A 70 9.96 7.74 -6.00
N GLU A 71 10.54 8.52 -6.91
CA GLU A 71 11.38 9.70 -6.59
C GLU A 71 12.57 9.41 -5.64
N ASP A 72 13.16 8.23 -5.75
CA ASP A 72 14.38 7.77 -5.04
C ASP A 72 14.23 7.55 -3.52
N SER A 73 13.16 8.06 -2.88
CA SER A 73 12.96 7.88 -1.45
C SER A 73 11.50 7.68 -1.08
N CYS A 74 11.27 6.71 -0.20
CA CYS A 74 9.95 6.42 0.34
C CYS A 74 10.05 5.88 1.76
N LEU A 75 8.95 6.02 2.51
CA LEU A 75 8.81 5.48 3.85
C LEU A 75 7.38 4.98 4.08
N CYS A 76 7.23 3.98 4.94
CA CYS A 76 5.93 3.54 5.43
C CYS A 76 5.97 3.43 6.96
N ASP A 77 5.06 4.12 7.62
CA ASP A 77 4.83 4.02 9.06
C ASP A 77 3.74 2.98 9.32
N PHE A 78 4.01 2.06 10.23
CA PHE A 78 3.09 1.00 10.64
C PHE A 78 2.48 1.32 12.00
N TYR A 79 1.17 1.16 12.12
CA TYR A 79 0.40 1.59 13.29
C TYR A 79 -0.31 0.41 13.94
N SER A 80 -0.37 0.41 15.28
CA SER A 80 -1.02 -0.65 16.06
C SER A 80 -2.55 -0.68 15.95
N GLY A 81 -3.16 0.41 15.48
CA GLY A 81 -4.62 0.53 15.31
C GLY A 81 -5.01 0.65 13.83
N GLN A 82 -6.30 0.50 13.56
CA GLN A 82 -6.87 0.78 12.25
C GLN A 82 -6.88 2.30 11.96
N ASN A 83 -6.95 2.64 10.67
CA ASN A 83 -6.99 4.00 10.13
C ASN A 83 -5.79 4.84 10.61
N CYS A 84 -4.63 4.20 10.74
CA CYS A 84 -3.36 4.82 11.17
C CYS A 84 -3.48 5.49 12.53
N ALA A 85 -4.35 4.94 13.39
CA ALA A 85 -4.50 5.34 14.77
C ALA A 85 -3.61 4.48 15.70
N GLY A 86 -3.50 4.91 16.95
CA GLY A 86 -2.69 4.22 17.96
C GLY A 86 -1.21 4.61 17.87
N SER A 87 -0.34 3.71 18.32
CA SER A 87 1.10 3.96 18.34
C SER A 87 1.75 3.50 17.05
N SER A 88 2.77 4.22 16.57
CA SER A 88 3.68 3.69 15.56
C SER A 88 4.46 2.51 16.16
N VAL A 89 4.46 1.38 15.46
CA VAL A 89 5.12 0.12 15.89
C VAL A 89 6.35 -0.20 15.05
N GLY A 90 6.52 0.48 13.92
CA GLY A 90 7.66 0.32 13.03
C GLY A 90 7.61 1.31 11.88
N GLN A 91 8.77 1.62 11.30
CA GLN A 91 8.90 2.48 10.13
C GLN A 91 9.87 1.83 9.15
N ALA A 92 9.39 1.49 7.95
CA ALA A 92 10.24 1.02 6.87
C ALA A 92 10.67 2.21 6.00
N THR A 93 11.91 2.17 5.50
CA THR A 93 12.46 3.16 4.57
C THR A 93 13.01 2.46 3.33
N GLY A 94 13.05 3.17 2.19
CA GLY A 94 13.53 2.66 0.90
C GLY A 94 14.94 2.07 0.89
N SER A 95 15.73 2.39 1.91
CA SER A 95 17.08 1.86 2.15
C SER A 95 17.15 0.40 2.63
N GLY A 96 16.02 -0.34 2.65
CA GLY A 96 16.03 -1.80 2.80
C GLY A 96 16.02 -2.32 4.23
N ASN A 97 15.48 -1.54 5.18
CA ASN A 97 15.38 -1.97 6.57
C ASN A 97 14.30 -3.05 6.75
N CYS A 98 14.69 -4.19 7.32
CA CYS A 98 13.76 -5.21 7.80
C CYS A 98 13.18 -4.79 9.15
N VAL A 99 11.90 -4.45 9.18
CA VAL A 99 11.25 -3.85 10.35
C VAL A 99 10.20 -4.78 10.92
N TYR A 100 10.08 -4.81 12.24
CA TYR A 100 9.08 -5.61 12.92
C TYR A 100 7.71 -4.92 12.87
N VAL A 101 6.70 -5.63 12.36
CA VAL A 101 5.33 -5.13 12.11
C VAL A 101 4.22 -6.09 12.55
N GLN A 102 4.56 -7.10 13.38
CA GLN A 102 3.61 -8.14 13.82
C GLN A 102 2.32 -7.58 14.46
N ASN A 103 2.36 -6.42 15.10
CA ASN A 103 1.17 -5.83 15.72
C ASN A 103 0.56 -4.68 14.90
N ALA A 104 1.04 -4.47 13.67
CA ALA A 104 0.51 -3.44 12.79
C ALA A 104 -0.87 -3.85 12.28
N GLN A 105 -1.84 -2.94 12.40
CA GLN A 105 -3.19 -3.09 11.85
C GLN A 105 -3.44 -2.17 10.66
N SER A 106 -2.58 -1.17 10.48
CA SER A 106 -2.60 -0.28 9.33
C SER A 106 -1.21 0.29 9.08
N PHE A 107 -1.02 0.89 7.91
CA PHE A 107 0.19 1.63 7.57
C PHE A 107 -0.12 2.85 6.71
N ALA A 108 0.72 3.87 6.80
CA ALA A 108 0.70 5.05 5.94
C ALA A 108 2.02 5.14 5.16
N CYS A 109 1.96 5.31 3.85
CA CYS A 109 3.15 5.33 2.99
C CYS A 109 3.32 6.67 2.28
N TYR A 110 4.56 7.10 2.16
CA TYR A 110 4.94 8.41 1.62
C TYR A 110 6.15 8.30 0.69
N TYR A 111 6.20 9.18 -0.31
CA TYR A 111 7.39 9.42 -1.13
C TYR A 111 7.91 10.85 -0.89
N THR A 112 9.17 11.11 -1.28
CA THR A 112 9.84 12.41 -1.09
C THR A 112 10.70 12.77 -2.28
#